data_AF-A0A5E4CU84-F1
#
_entry.id   AF-A0A5E4CU84-F1
#
_cell.length_a   1.000
_cell.length_b   1.000
_cell.length_c   1.000
_cell.angle_alpha   90.00
_cell.angle_beta   90.00
_cell.angle_gamma   90.00
#
_symmetry.space_group_name_H-M   'P 1'
#
loop_
_entity.id
_entity.type
_entity.pdbx_description
1 polymer ?
#
loop_
_entity_poly.entity_id
_entity_poly.type
_entity_poly.pdbx_seq_one_letter_code
_entity_poly.pdbx_strand_id
1 'polypeptide(L)'
;MTTICAITATQNTGPFEKLWHDGSGSAQNIIPASTDSAKAVGKVIPGLKGKFSAMAFRVPNPNVSFVNLIKYDDIKKVVNQETEGIQGYTEDQVIS
;
A
#
# COMPACT_ATOMS: atom_id res chain seq x y z
N MET A 1 1.52 -3.40 -8.39
CA MET A 1 1.91 -2.99 -7.03
C MET A 1 0.82 -3.42 -6.09
N THR A 2 1.17 -4.03 -4.96
CA THR A 2 0.20 -4.45 -3.95
C THR A 2 0.55 -3.80 -2.63
N THR A 3 -0.38 -3.09 -2.02
CA THR A 3 -0.20 -2.50 -0.69
C THR A 3 -0.94 -3.33 0.33
N ILE A 4 -0.26 -3.76 1.39
CA ILE A 4 -0.94 -4.25 2.59
C ILE A 4 -1.05 -3.07 3.54
N CYS A 5 -2.29 -2.64 3.77
CA CYS A 5 -2.59 -1.40 4.44
C CYS A 5 -3.34 -1.66 5.74
N ALA A 6 -3.00 -0.92 6.79
CA ALA A 6 -3.78 -0.87 8.01
C ALA A 6 -5.23 -0.46 7.70
N ILE A 7 -6.15 -0.92 8.54
CA ILE A 7 -7.51 -0.38 8.55
C ILE A 7 -7.46 1.10 8.95
N THR A 8 -8.37 1.88 8.39
CA THR A 8 -8.51 3.31 8.65
C THR A 8 -9.95 3.62 9.02
N ALA A 9 -10.23 4.85 9.44
CA ALA A 9 -11.57 5.28 9.88
C ALA A 9 -12.66 5.13 8.80
N THR A 10 -12.30 4.92 7.52
CA THR A 10 -13.26 4.68 6.45
C THR A 10 -13.78 3.24 6.40
N GLN A 11 -13.09 2.28 7.04
CA GLN A 11 -13.54 0.89 7.15
C GLN A 11 -14.38 0.72 8.42
N ASN A 12 -15.68 0.98 8.30
CA ASN A 12 -16.62 0.92 9.41
C ASN A 12 -17.08 -0.51 9.69
N THR A 13 -17.39 -0.80 10.95
CA THR A 13 -18.11 -2.03 11.31
C THR A 13 -19.61 -1.77 11.18
N GLY A 14 -20.24 -2.20 10.08
CA GLY A 14 -21.67 -1.99 9.84
C GLY A 14 -22.04 -1.85 8.36
N PRO A 15 -23.34 -1.71 8.03
CA PRO A 15 -23.78 -1.58 6.64
C PRO A 15 -23.11 -0.36 5.98
N PHE A 16 -22.41 -0.61 4.88
CA PHE A 16 -21.65 0.40 4.17
C PHE A 16 -22.27 0.65 2.79
N GLU A 17 -22.75 1.87 2.54
CA GLU A 17 -23.58 2.20 1.37
C GLU A 17 -22.83 2.17 0.04
N LYS A 18 -21.50 2.41 0.05
CA LYS A 18 -20.71 2.55 -1.19
C LYS A 18 -20.07 1.24 -1.68
N LEU A 19 -19.56 0.43 -0.76
CA LEU A 19 -18.77 -0.77 -1.04
C LEU A 19 -19.19 -1.89 -0.09
N TRP A 20 -19.78 -2.95 -0.65
CA TRP A 20 -20.33 -4.06 0.13
C TRP A 20 -19.31 -4.80 1.00
N HIS A 21 -18.03 -4.80 0.60
CA HIS A 21 -16.93 -5.45 1.34
C HIS A 21 -16.39 -4.60 2.49
N ASP A 22 -16.55 -3.27 2.44
CA ASP A 22 -16.08 -2.36 3.50
C ASP A 22 -16.96 -2.38 4.75
N GLY A 23 -18.17 -2.93 4.65
CA GLY A 23 -19.06 -3.16 5.80
C GLY A 23 -18.81 -4.47 6.54
N SER A 24 -17.87 -5.30 6.06
CA SER A 24 -17.40 -6.47 6.81
C SER A 24 -16.60 -6.02 8.04
N GLY A 25 -16.60 -6.80 9.12
CA GLY A 25 -15.85 -6.47 10.34
C GLY A 25 -14.36 -6.27 10.03
N SER A 26 -13.90 -5.02 9.94
CA SER A 26 -12.59 -4.66 9.41
C SER A 26 -11.43 -5.14 10.29
N ALA A 27 -11.68 -5.29 11.59
CA ALA A 27 -10.75 -5.90 12.54
C ALA A 27 -10.69 -7.44 12.46
N GLN A 28 -11.50 -8.08 11.62
CA GLN A 28 -11.61 -9.54 11.53
C GLN A 28 -11.36 -10.08 10.12
N ASN A 29 -11.29 -9.20 9.11
CA ASN A 29 -11.23 -9.58 7.71
C ASN A 29 -10.04 -8.95 6.99
N ILE A 30 -9.61 -9.61 5.92
CA ILE A 30 -8.74 -9.02 4.91
C ILE A 30 -9.65 -8.48 3.80
N ILE A 31 -9.68 -7.17 3.63
CA ILE A 31 -10.62 -6.50 2.72
C ILE A 31 -9.86 -6.03 1.47
N PRO A 32 -10.16 -6.57 0.27
CA PRO A 32 -9.63 -6.03 -0.98
C PRO A 32 -10.14 -4.59 -1.17
N ALA A 33 -9.24 -3.68 -1.53
CA ALA A 33 -9.55 -2.28 -1.76
C ALA A 33 -8.84 -1.73 -2.99
N SER A 34 -9.46 -0.73 -3.63
CA SER A 34 -8.79 0.06 -4.65
C SER A 34 -7.82 1.05 -4.02
N THR A 35 -6.80 1.45 -4.77
CA THR A 35 -5.87 2.51 -4.37
C THR A 35 -5.55 3.40 -5.56
N ASP A 36 -5.51 4.72 -5.32
CA ASP A 36 -5.14 5.70 -6.33
C ASP A 36 -3.62 5.90 -6.46
N SER A 37 -2.80 5.10 -5.77
CA SER A 37 -1.33 5.22 -5.82
C SER A 37 -0.77 5.13 -7.23
N ALA A 38 -1.26 4.21 -8.09
CA ALA A 38 -0.79 4.13 -9.48
C ALA A 38 -1.09 5.41 -10.29
N LYS A 39 -2.27 6.01 -10.06
CA LYS A 39 -2.63 7.29 -10.70
C LYS A 39 -1.77 8.43 -10.17
N ALA A 40 -1.53 8.46 -8.87
CA ALA A 40 -0.70 9.48 -8.22
C ALA A 40 0.76 9.41 -8.69
N VAL A 41 1.36 8.22 -8.75
CA VAL A 41 2.73 8.05 -9.29
C VAL A 41 2.79 8.47 -10.76
N GLY A 42 1.78 8.18 -11.58
CA GLY A 42 1.72 8.67 -12.95
C GLY A 42 1.66 10.20 -13.07
N LYS A 43 1.23 10.92 -12.02
CA LYS A 43 1.29 12.39 -11.95
C LYS A 43 2.65 12.89 -11.47
N VAL A 44 3.24 12.24 -10.46
CA VAL A 44 4.55 12.62 -9.89
C VAL A 44 5.70 12.27 -10.82
N ILE A 45 5.61 11.12 -11.50
CA ILE A 45 6.61 10.59 -12.43
C ILE A 45 5.91 10.32 -13.76
N PRO A 46 5.81 11.31 -14.66
CA PRO A 46 5.07 11.20 -15.92
C PRO A 46 5.52 10.02 -16.79
N GLY A 47 6.81 9.67 -16.76
CA GLY A 47 7.36 8.53 -17.49
C GLY A 47 6.86 7.14 -17.03
N LEU A 48 6.16 7.08 -15.89
CA LEU A 48 5.54 5.87 -15.35
C LEU A 48 4.02 5.84 -15.51
N LYS A 49 3.43 6.89 -16.10
CA LYS A 49 1.99 6.99 -16.31
C LYS A 49 1.48 5.81 -17.15
N GLY A 50 0.51 5.08 -16.59
CA GLY A 50 -0.10 3.92 -17.25
C GLY A 50 0.78 2.66 -17.31
N LYS A 51 1.99 2.68 -16.75
CA LYS A 51 2.90 1.53 -16.80
C LYS A 51 2.63 0.46 -15.74
N PHE A 52 1.88 0.78 -14.69
CA PHE A 52 1.53 -0.19 -13.68
C PHE A 52 0.17 0.08 -13.04
N SER A 53 -0.45 -1.01 -12.57
CA SER A 53 -1.68 -0.99 -11.78
C SER A 53 -1.35 -1.23 -10.30
N ALA A 54 -2.25 -0.77 -9.43
CA ALA A 54 -2.13 -0.92 -7.99
C ALA A 54 -3.42 -1.44 -7.37
N MET A 55 -3.28 -2.27 -6.34
CA MET A 55 -4.36 -2.79 -5.50
C MET A 55 -3.91 -2.73 -4.04
N ALA A 56 -4.86 -2.65 -3.12
CA ALA A 56 -4.60 -2.70 -1.68
C ALA A 56 -5.38 -3.84 -1.02
N PHE A 57 -4.84 -4.36 0.08
CA PHE A 57 -5.54 -5.20 1.03
C PHE A 57 -5.53 -4.48 2.37
N ARG A 58 -6.72 -4.25 2.94
CA ARG A 58 -6.84 -3.77 4.31
C ARG A 58 -6.74 -4.96 5.24
N VAL A 59 -5.83 -4.90 6.22
CA VAL A 59 -5.60 -5.97 7.19
C VAL A 59 -5.86 -5.49 8.62
N PRO A 60 -6.19 -6.39 9.56
CA PRO A 60 -6.46 -6.07 10.97
C PRO A 60 -5.25 -5.56 11.78
N ASN A 61 -4.60 -4.49 11.33
CA ASN A 61 -3.58 -3.75 12.07
C ASN A 61 -4.04 -2.28 12.17
N PRO A 62 -4.00 -1.64 13.35
CA PRO A 62 -4.39 -0.24 13.51
C PRO A 62 -3.49 0.77 12.79
N ASN A 63 -2.22 0.45 12.53
CA ASN A 63 -1.28 1.40 11.92
C ASN A 63 -0.12 0.69 11.20
N VAL A 64 0.66 1.44 10.40
CA VAL A 64 1.76 0.95 9.57
C VAL A 64 1.27 0.08 8.40
N SER A 65 1.97 0.18 7.28
CA SER A 65 1.58 -0.46 6.01
C SER A 65 2.82 -0.72 5.19
N PHE A 66 2.77 -1.70 4.30
CA PHE A 66 3.88 -2.00 3.40
C PHE A 66 3.43 -2.09 1.96
N VAL A 67 4.36 -1.81 1.05
CA VAL A 67 4.14 -1.82 -0.40
C VAL A 67 5.05 -2.85 -1.04
N ASN A 68 4.45 -3.76 -1.80
CA ASN A 68 5.19 -4.73 -2.61
C ASN A 68 5.23 -4.30 -4.09
N LEU A 69 6.44 -4.22 -4.62
CA LEU A 69 6.74 -3.97 -6.04
C LEU A 69 7.45 -5.20 -6.61
N ILE A 70 6.93 -5.72 -7.72
CA ILE A 70 7.47 -6.92 -8.38
C ILE A 70 8.76 -6.51 -9.12
N LYS A 71 9.92 -6.61 -8.45
CA LYS A 71 11.32 -6.65 -8.96
C LYS A 71 12.31 -6.35 -7.81
N TYR A 72 12.57 -7.32 -6.94
CA TYR A 72 13.35 -7.11 -5.71
C TYR A 72 14.81 -6.67 -5.95
N ASP A 73 15.55 -7.38 -6.80
CA ASP A 73 17.00 -7.18 -6.97
C ASP A 73 17.37 -5.85 -7.65
N ASP A 74 16.57 -5.42 -8.63
CA ASP A 74 16.78 -4.15 -9.33
C ASP A 74 16.52 -2.96 -8.40
N ILE A 75 15.49 -3.06 -7.54
CA ILE A 75 15.10 -2.00 -6.61
C ILE A 75 16.14 -1.86 -5.50
N LYS A 76 16.68 -2.97 -4.98
CA LYS A 76 17.69 -2.95 -3.90
C LYS A 76 18.94 -2.13 -4.30
N LYS A 77 19.39 -2.26 -5.55
CA LYS A 77 20.55 -1.51 -6.07
C LYS A 77 20.32 0.00 -6.14
N VAL A 78 19.10 0.40 -6.50
CA VAL A 78 18.73 1.82 -6.67
C VAL A 78 18.48 2.48 -5.31
N VAL A 79 17.84 1.77 -4.39
CA VAL A 79 17.48 2.32 -3.06
C VAL A 79 18.66 2.49 -2.12
N ASN A 80 19.73 1.70 -2.28
CA ASN A 80 20.95 1.82 -1.47
C ASN A 80 21.80 3.07 -1.83
N GLN A 81 21.41 3.85 -2.84
CA GLN A 81 22.02 5.15 -3.08
C GLN A 81 21.41 6.14 -2.08
N GLU A 82 22.25 6.78 -1.27
CA GLU A 82 21.82 7.62 -0.14
C GLU A 82 20.66 8.55 -0.50
N THR A 83 19.58 8.45 0.27
CA THR A 83 18.38 9.28 0.09
C THR A 83 18.26 10.20 1.30
N GLU A 84 18.40 11.50 1.05
CA GLU A 84 18.38 12.52 2.09
C GLU A 84 16.99 12.59 2.77
N GLY A 85 16.94 12.32 4.08
CA GLY A 85 15.90 12.73 5.04
C GLY A 85 14.49 12.13 4.93
N ILE A 86 14.08 11.60 3.78
CA ILE A 86 12.69 11.14 3.52
C ILE A 86 12.59 9.61 3.42
N GLN A 87 13.67 8.93 3.08
CA GLN A 87 13.69 7.49 2.83
C GLN A 87 14.78 6.81 3.67
N GLY A 88 14.41 5.71 4.33
CA GLY A 88 15.32 4.86 5.09
C GLY A 88 15.58 3.55 4.38
N TYR A 89 16.76 2.97 4.59
CA TYR A 89 17.13 1.64 4.12
C TYR A 89 17.49 0.75 5.31
N THR A 90 16.96 -0.47 5.32
CA THR A 90 17.29 -1.48 6.33
C THR A 90 17.39 -2.85 5.66
N GLU A 91 18.35 -3.66 6.11
CA GLU A 91 18.46 -5.09 5.78
C GLU A 91 17.97 -5.98 6.94
N ASP A 92 17.52 -5.37 8.04
CA ASP A 92 17.03 -6.09 9.19
C ASP A 92 15.66 -6.72 8.91
N GLN A 93 15.40 -7.85 9.56
CA GLN A 93 14.06 -8.45 9.55
C GLN A 93 13.15 -7.62 10.44
N VAL A 94 12.28 -6.82 9.82
CA VAL A 94 11.32 -5.95 10.52
C VAL A 94 9.89 -6.45 10.38
N ILE A 95 9.06 -6.05 11.34
CA ILE A 95 7.62 -6.26 11.34
C ILE A 95 6.90 -4.91 11.48
N SER A 96 5.64 -4.87 11.04
CA SER A 96 4.77 -3.70 11.18
C SER A 96 4.30 -3.49 12.62
#